data_AF-A0A7K0ZIU5-F1
#
_entry.id   AF-A0A7K0ZIU5-F1
#
_cell.length_a   1.000
_cell.length_b   1.000
_cell.length_c   1.000
_cell.angle_alpha   90.00
_cell.angle_beta   90.00
_cell.angle_gamma   90.00
#
_symmetry.space_group_name_H-M   'P 1'
#
loop_
_entity.id
_entity.type
_entity.pdbx_description
1 polymer ?
#
loop_
_entity_poly.entity_id
_entity_poly.type
_entity_poly.pdbx_seq_one_letter_code
_entity_poly.pdbx_strand_id
1 'polypeptide(L)'
;MLRNFVRQRFFVVLVLLVVMLVFFTLTQERFLTPENMSAMMTSSSILWVASLGLTFVMLAGGFDLSIGSMLALCGIGLGWFTNEAGLPLFVAIILTILLGVALGAIVNGIPIGKYGLSFLVVTLGSLILFRGLTNLWSGTKTQQVISPFLDELAFGSTLGLPNPIIVMIVTFLIMLYVQKYTFFGRDVYAVGGNAEAARLSGIRT
;
A
#
# COMPACT_ATOMS: atom_id res chain seq x y z
N MET A 1 -28.66 -6.41 23.88
CA MET A 1 -27.80 -5.99 22.74
C MET A 1 -26.43 -5.49 23.19
N LEU A 2 -26.31 -4.49 24.07
CA LEU A 2 -25.02 -3.95 24.54
C LEU A 2 -24.09 -4.99 25.21
N ARG A 3 -24.64 -5.93 25.99
CA ARG A 3 -23.85 -6.98 26.69
C ARG A 3 -23.10 -7.94 25.75
N ASN A 4 -23.56 -8.11 24.51
CA ASN A 4 -22.88 -8.92 23.49
C ASN A 4 -21.84 -8.12 22.70
N PHE A 5 -21.97 -6.78 22.68
CA PHE A 5 -21.01 -5.87 22.03
C PHE A 5 -19.72 -5.76 22.85
N VAL A 6 -19.85 -5.67 24.18
CA VAL A 6 -18.72 -5.62 25.14
C VAL A 6 -17.83 -6.87 25.10
N ARG A 7 -18.37 -8.00 24.65
CA ARG A 7 -17.67 -9.30 24.62
C ARG A 7 -16.88 -9.54 23.32
N GLN A 8 -16.93 -8.62 22.36
CA GLN A 8 -16.17 -8.74 21.11
C GLN A 8 -14.76 -8.16 21.25
N ARG A 9 -13.76 -8.81 20.63
CA ARG A 9 -12.36 -8.35 20.60
C ARG A 9 -12.21 -6.88 20.17
N PHE A 10 -13.09 -6.41 19.28
CA PHE A 10 -13.10 -5.03 18.78
C PHE A 10 -13.52 -3.99 19.83
N PHE A 11 -14.29 -4.38 20.84
CA PHE A 11 -14.72 -3.45 21.89
C PHE A 11 -13.54 -2.96 22.73
N VAL A 12 -12.62 -3.87 23.09
CA VAL A 12 -11.41 -3.52 23.85
C VAL A 12 -10.54 -2.56 23.05
N VAL A 13 -10.37 -2.81 21.74
CA VAL A 13 -9.61 -1.91 20.85
C VAL A 13 -10.25 -0.54 20.77
N LEU A 14 -11.58 -0.46 20.67
CA LEU A 14 -12.30 0.81 20.60
C LEU A 14 -12.22 1.59 21.92
N VAL A 15 -12.32 0.90 23.06
CA VAL A 15 -12.12 1.52 24.38
C VAL A 15 -10.69 2.05 24.50
N LEU A 16 -9.69 1.27 24.10
CA LEU A 16 -8.29 1.71 24.10
C LEU A 16 -8.08 2.93 23.20
N LEU A 17 -8.67 2.95 22.00
CA LEU A 17 -8.62 4.12 21.11
C LEU A 17 -9.19 5.37 21.79
N VAL A 18 -10.38 5.27 22.38
CA VAL A 18 -11.02 6.41 23.07
C VAL A 18 -10.17 6.88 24.26
N VAL A 19 -9.65 5.95 25.06
CA VAL A 19 -8.76 6.27 26.19
C VAL A 19 -7.50 6.99 25.70
N MET A 20 -6.87 6.50 24.63
CA MET A 20 -5.68 7.14 24.05
C MET A 20 -6.00 8.53 23.51
N LEU A 21 -7.12 8.70 22.79
CA LEU A 21 -7.54 10.01 22.28
C LEU A 21 -7.74 11.02 23.41
N VAL A 22 -8.46 10.63 24.47
CA VAL A 22 -8.70 11.50 25.64
C VAL A 22 -7.38 11.81 26.35
N PHE A 23 -6.55 10.79 26.61
CA PHE A 23 -5.26 10.95 27.26
C PHE A 23 -4.36 11.93 26.51
N PHE A 24 -4.17 11.76 25.20
CA PHE A 24 -3.32 12.65 24.41
C PHE A 24 -3.91 14.04 24.25
N THR A 25 -5.24 14.16 24.15
CA THR A 25 -5.89 15.48 24.12
C THR A 25 -5.63 16.27 25.40
N LEU A 26 -5.65 15.60 26.56
CA LEU A 26 -5.45 16.26 27.86
C LEU A 26 -3.97 16.50 28.21
N THR A 27 -3.07 15.64 27.72
CA THR A 27 -1.63 15.69 28.08
C THR A 27 -0.75 16.39 27.06
N GLN A 28 -1.21 16.53 25.82
CA GLN A 28 -0.44 17.10 24.72
C GLN A 28 -1.23 18.22 24.05
N GLU A 29 -0.80 19.47 24.29
CA GLU A 29 -1.46 20.67 23.74
C GLU A 29 -1.54 20.67 22.21
N ARG A 30 -0.60 20.02 21.53
CA ARG A 30 -0.53 19.95 20.07
C ARG A 30 -1.29 18.77 19.45
N PHE A 31 -1.90 17.90 20.25
CA PHE A 31 -2.45 16.65 19.73
C PHE A 31 -3.62 16.86 18.76
N LEU A 32 -4.61 17.68 19.13
CA LEU A 32 -5.80 17.95 18.31
C LEU A 32 -5.66 19.22 17.44
N THR A 33 -4.46 19.71 17.18
CA THR A 33 -4.31 20.89 16.30
C THR A 33 -4.45 20.49 14.82
N PRO A 34 -4.93 21.40 13.95
CA PRO A 34 -5.05 21.13 12.52
C PRO A 34 -3.72 20.71 11.87
N GLU A 35 -2.60 21.26 12.32
CA GLU A 35 -1.26 20.95 11.81
C GLU A 35 -0.88 19.51 12.16
N ASN A 36 -1.07 19.10 13.42
CA ASN A 36 -0.78 17.73 13.85
C ASN A 36 -1.72 16.73 13.16
N MET A 37 -3.01 17.04 13.05
CA MET A 37 -3.97 16.19 12.35
C MET A 37 -3.60 16.02 10.87
N SER A 38 -3.22 17.11 10.20
CA SER A 38 -2.79 17.09 8.80
C SER A 38 -1.49 16.29 8.63
N ALA A 39 -0.53 16.43 9.54
CA ALA A 39 0.72 15.66 9.52
C ALA A 39 0.48 14.16 9.76
N MET A 40 -0.37 13.81 10.73
CA MET A 40 -0.77 12.43 11.01
C MET A 40 -1.49 11.79 9.80
N MET A 41 -2.41 12.52 9.18
CA MET A 41 -3.14 12.07 7.99
C MET A 41 -2.21 11.92 6.79
N THR A 42 -1.29 12.86 6.59
CA THR A 42 -0.27 12.80 5.52
C THR A 42 0.62 11.56 5.69
N SER A 43 1.12 11.32 6.90
CA SER A 43 1.95 10.15 7.20
C SER A 43 1.19 8.84 7.02
N SER A 44 -0.09 8.81 7.41
CA SER A 44 -0.95 7.63 7.25
C SER A 44 -1.30 7.37 5.78
N SER A 45 -1.44 8.41 4.97
CA SER A 45 -1.89 8.32 3.57
C SER A 45 -1.04 7.36 2.72
N ILE A 46 0.26 7.31 2.97
CA ILE A 46 1.22 6.43 2.29
C ILE A 46 0.87 4.96 2.54
N LEU A 47 0.65 4.59 3.81
CA LEU A 47 0.25 3.24 4.21
C LEU A 47 -1.15 2.89 3.72
N TRP A 48 -2.06 3.88 3.65
CA TRP A 48 -3.40 3.68 3.09
C TRP A 48 -3.34 3.32 1.61
N VAL A 49 -2.57 4.06 0.81
CA VAL A 49 -2.40 3.77 -0.63
C VAL A 49 -1.85 2.36 -0.83
N ALA A 50 -0.83 1.97 -0.07
CA ALA A 50 -0.28 0.61 -0.11
C ALA A 50 -1.33 -0.45 0.28
N SER A 51 -2.14 -0.18 1.31
CA SER A 51 -3.17 -1.09 1.80
C SER A 51 -4.32 -1.30 0.81
N LEU A 52 -4.61 -0.32 -0.05
CA LEU A 52 -5.61 -0.48 -1.13
C LEU A 52 -5.18 -1.54 -2.14
N GLY A 53 -3.89 -1.61 -2.48
CA GLY A 53 -3.35 -2.70 -3.29
C GLY A 53 -3.46 -4.05 -2.57
N LEU A 54 -3.06 -4.10 -1.29
CA LEU A 54 -3.14 -5.31 -0.46
C LEU A 54 -4.58 -5.84 -0.30
N THR A 55 -5.58 -4.97 -0.39
CA THR A 55 -7.00 -5.36 -0.33
C THR A 55 -7.33 -6.39 -1.40
N PHE A 56 -6.89 -6.22 -2.64
CA PHE A 56 -7.15 -7.20 -3.70
C PHE A 56 -6.45 -8.54 -3.45
N VAL A 57 -5.25 -8.52 -2.88
CA VAL A 57 -4.51 -9.73 -2.51
C VAL A 57 -5.27 -10.51 -1.43
N MET A 58 -5.78 -9.82 -0.40
CA MET A 58 -6.56 -10.44 0.65
C MET A 58 -7.92 -10.93 0.15
N LEU A 59 -8.57 -10.19 -0.73
CA LEU A 59 -9.82 -10.62 -1.35
C LEU A 59 -9.65 -11.87 -2.22
N ALA A 60 -8.48 -12.06 -2.84
CA ALA A 60 -8.14 -13.29 -3.56
C ALA A 60 -7.77 -14.47 -2.63
N GLY A 61 -7.78 -14.29 -1.31
CA GLY A 61 -7.42 -15.32 -0.32
C GLY A 61 -5.93 -15.40 0.01
N GLY A 62 -5.13 -14.41 -0.41
CA GLY A 62 -3.69 -14.34 -0.11
C GLY A 62 -3.32 -13.28 0.92
N PHE A 63 -2.03 -13.12 1.15
CA PHE A 63 -1.46 -11.99 1.90
C PHE A 63 -0.07 -11.67 1.34
N ASP A 64 0.35 -10.40 1.35
CA ASP A 64 1.68 -10.00 0.88
C ASP A 64 2.47 -9.29 1.99
N LEU A 65 3.49 -9.97 2.51
CA LEU A 65 4.40 -9.41 3.51
C LEU A 65 5.46 -8.49 2.89
N SER A 66 5.74 -8.62 1.60
CA SER A 66 6.84 -7.94 0.91
C SER A 66 6.58 -6.48 0.53
N ILE A 67 5.35 -5.99 0.72
CA ILE A 67 4.92 -4.67 0.24
C ILE A 67 5.84 -3.53 0.71
N GLY A 68 6.29 -3.56 1.96
CA GLY A 68 7.21 -2.55 2.49
C GLY A 68 8.58 -2.55 1.80
N SER A 69 9.13 -3.74 1.54
CA SER A 69 10.41 -3.88 0.82
C SER A 69 10.28 -3.56 -0.67
N MET A 70 9.11 -3.82 -1.28
CA MET A 70 8.83 -3.41 -2.65
C MET A 70 8.76 -1.89 -2.78
N LEU A 71 8.10 -1.20 -1.84
CA LEU A 71 8.06 0.26 -1.80
C LEU A 71 9.46 0.86 -1.68
N ALA A 72 10.31 0.30 -0.81
CA ALA A 72 11.70 0.73 -0.68
C ALA A 72 12.50 0.54 -1.97
N LEU A 73 12.35 -0.62 -2.63
CA LEU A 73 13.01 -0.91 -3.91
C LEU A 73 12.57 0.06 -5.01
N CYS A 74 11.26 0.34 -5.11
CA CYS A 74 10.71 1.30 -6.06
C CYS A 74 11.20 2.74 -5.78
N GLY A 75 11.32 3.12 -4.50
CA GLY A 75 11.85 4.42 -4.10
C GLY A 75 13.32 4.61 -4.51
N ILE A 76 14.17 3.60 -4.25
CA ILE A 76 15.57 3.61 -4.71
C ILE A 76 15.63 3.62 -6.24
N GLY A 77 14.81 2.80 -6.92
CA GLY A 77 14.74 2.77 -8.38
C GLY A 77 14.37 4.13 -8.97
N LEU A 78 13.35 4.81 -8.43
CA LEU A 78 12.95 6.15 -8.86
C LEU A 78 14.11 7.14 -8.71
N GLY A 79 14.75 7.19 -7.54
CA GLY A 79 15.88 8.10 -7.31
C GLY A 79 17.10 7.79 -8.16
N TRP A 80 17.33 6.52 -8.49
CA TRP A 80 18.39 6.13 -9.42
C TRP A 80 18.05 6.56 -10.86
N PHE A 81 16.82 6.32 -11.32
CA PHE A 81 16.37 6.72 -12.66
C PHE A 81 16.44 8.23 -12.86
N THR A 82 16.10 9.03 -11.85
CA THR A 82 16.17 10.49 -11.94
C THR A 82 17.58 11.03 -11.81
N ASN A 83 18.37 10.56 -10.83
CA ASN A 83 19.62 11.21 -10.48
C ASN A 83 20.82 10.64 -11.24
N GLU A 84 20.92 9.31 -11.31
CA GLU A 84 22.09 8.62 -11.89
C GLU A 84 21.91 8.39 -13.39
N ALA A 85 20.74 7.89 -13.78
CA ALA A 85 20.42 7.70 -15.19
C ALA A 85 19.99 9.00 -15.89
N GLY A 86 19.71 10.08 -15.14
CA GLY A 86 19.33 11.39 -15.67
C GLY A 86 18.06 11.38 -16.51
N LEU A 87 17.16 10.41 -16.30
CA LEU A 87 15.97 10.27 -17.12
C LEU A 87 14.95 11.37 -16.80
N PRO A 88 14.14 11.81 -17.79
CA PRO A 88 13.03 12.71 -17.53
C PRO A 88 12.09 12.12 -16.48
N LEU A 89 11.60 12.96 -15.56
CA LEU A 89 10.81 12.53 -14.41
C LEU A 89 9.66 11.58 -14.78
N PHE A 90 8.90 11.91 -15.82
CA PHE A 90 7.75 11.11 -16.23
C PHE A 90 8.15 9.71 -16.71
N VAL A 91 9.29 9.60 -17.41
CA VAL A 91 9.86 8.32 -17.83
C VAL A 91 10.31 7.52 -16.61
N ALA A 92 10.98 8.17 -15.65
CA ALA A 92 11.40 7.54 -14.41
C ALA A 92 10.21 6.98 -13.60
N ILE A 93 9.11 7.75 -13.47
CA ILE A 93 7.88 7.30 -12.81
C ILE A 93 7.31 6.05 -13.50
N ILE A 94 7.20 6.07 -14.83
CA ILE A 94 6.68 4.92 -15.59
C ILE A 94 7.57 3.69 -15.39
N LEU A 95 8.89 3.85 -15.48
CA LEU A 95 9.83 2.75 -15.26
C LEU A 95 9.75 2.19 -13.84
N THR A 96 9.58 3.04 -12.83
CA THR A 96 9.38 2.60 -11.44
C THR A 96 8.07 1.82 -11.27
N ILE A 97 6.98 2.27 -11.88
CA ILE A 97 5.70 1.53 -11.86
C ILE A 97 5.86 0.18 -12.54
N LEU A 98 6.48 0.15 -13.73
CA LEU A 98 6.73 -1.09 -14.46
C LEU A 98 7.63 -2.04 -13.69
N LEU A 99 8.65 -1.54 -12.99
CA LEU A 99 9.51 -2.33 -12.12
C LEU A 99 8.70 -3.01 -11.00
N GLY A 100 7.87 -2.24 -10.29
CA GLY A 100 7.02 -2.75 -9.22
C GLY A 100 6.00 -3.78 -9.72
N VAL A 101 5.34 -3.50 -10.85
CA VAL A 101 4.38 -4.42 -11.49
C VAL A 101 5.07 -5.70 -11.94
N ALA A 102 6.22 -5.59 -12.61
CA ALA A 102 6.96 -6.74 -13.13
C ALA A 102 7.46 -7.64 -11.99
N LEU A 103 8.11 -7.06 -10.97
CA LEU A 103 8.61 -7.83 -9.84
C LEU A 103 7.48 -8.42 -9.00
N GLY A 104 6.41 -7.66 -8.75
CA GLY A 104 5.23 -8.16 -8.05
C GLY A 104 4.58 -9.34 -8.79
N ALA A 105 4.41 -9.22 -10.11
CA ALA A 105 3.84 -10.28 -10.92
C ALA A 105 4.75 -11.52 -11.01
N ILE A 106 6.05 -11.33 -11.27
CA ILE A 106 6.99 -12.44 -11.52
C ILE A 106 7.35 -13.17 -10.22
N VAL A 107 7.62 -12.43 -9.14
CA VAL A 107 8.14 -13.01 -7.89
C VAL A 107 7.03 -13.47 -6.97
N ASN A 108 5.91 -12.73 -6.90
CA ASN A 108 4.79 -13.09 -6.01
C ASN A 108 3.60 -13.67 -6.80
N GLY A 109 3.09 -12.92 -7.78
CA GLY A 109 1.83 -13.23 -8.47
C GLY A 109 1.82 -14.59 -9.20
N ILE A 110 2.82 -14.84 -10.05
CA ILE A 110 2.90 -16.09 -10.84
C ILE A 110 3.13 -17.30 -9.92
N PRO A 111 4.08 -17.30 -8.96
CA PRO A 111 4.28 -18.45 -8.09
C PRO A 111 3.07 -18.79 -7.22
N ILE A 112 2.38 -17.78 -6.71
CA ILE A 112 1.19 -17.98 -5.88
C ILE A 112 0.00 -18.40 -6.74
N GLY A 113 -0.33 -17.61 -7.77
CA GLY A 113 -1.54 -17.80 -8.57
C GLY A 113 -1.46 -18.99 -9.52
N LYS A 114 -0.34 -19.15 -10.24
CA LYS A 114 -0.21 -20.20 -11.26
C LYS A 114 0.31 -21.52 -10.70
N TYR A 115 1.29 -21.48 -9.81
CA TYR A 115 1.94 -22.68 -9.28
C TYR A 115 1.39 -23.12 -7.92
N GLY A 116 0.45 -22.37 -7.35
CA GLY A 116 -0.20 -22.73 -6.08
C GLY A 116 0.73 -22.73 -4.88
N LEU A 117 1.85 -21.98 -4.94
CA LEU A 117 2.77 -21.89 -3.82
C LEU A 117 2.14 -21.08 -2.66
N SER A 118 2.49 -21.44 -1.43
CA SER A 118 2.03 -20.72 -0.24
C SER A 118 2.46 -19.25 -0.29
N PHE A 119 1.48 -18.33 -0.20
CA PHE A 119 1.73 -16.89 -0.22
C PHE A 119 2.69 -16.47 0.90
N LEU A 120 2.64 -17.14 2.06
CA LEU A 120 3.48 -16.79 3.20
C LEU A 120 4.95 -17.06 2.90
N VAL A 121 5.27 -18.20 2.30
CA VAL A 121 6.65 -18.57 1.94
C VAL A 121 7.17 -17.68 0.83
N VAL A 122 6.37 -17.48 -0.22
CA VAL A 122 6.77 -16.65 -1.36
C VAL A 122 6.99 -15.20 -0.94
N THR A 123 6.07 -14.61 -0.19
CA THR A 123 6.13 -13.17 0.17
C THR A 123 7.11 -12.88 1.30
N LEU A 124 7.40 -13.84 2.18
CA LEU A 124 8.55 -13.72 3.09
C LEU A 124 9.88 -13.80 2.34
N GLY A 125 10.00 -14.72 1.39
CA GLY A 125 11.18 -14.84 0.54
C GLY A 125 11.42 -13.57 -0.28
N SER A 126 10.37 -13.04 -0.91
CA SER A 126 10.46 -11.81 -1.67
C SER A 126 10.69 -10.58 -0.81
N LEU A 127 10.18 -10.56 0.44
CA LEU A 127 10.54 -9.52 1.41
C LEU A 127 12.06 -9.45 1.63
N ILE A 128 12.71 -10.60 1.83
CA ILE A 128 14.17 -10.67 2.02
C ILE A 128 14.89 -10.30 0.72
N LEU A 129 14.41 -10.81 -0.42
CA LEU A 129 14.99 -10.53 -1.74
C LEU A 129 14.95 -9.04 -2.07
N PHE A 130 13.79 -8.40 -2.03
CA PHE A 130 13.63 -6.99 -2.38
C PHE A 130 14.39 -6.09 -1.41
N ARG A 131 14.42 -6.44 -0.12
CA ARG A 131 15.23 -5.72 0.87
C ARG A 131 16.73 -5.84 0.57
N GLY A 132 17.20 -7.03 0.22
CA GLY A 132 18.58 -7.27 -0.20
C GLY A 132 18.94 -6.47 -1.46
N LEU A 133 18.09 -6.52 -2.49
CA LEU A 133 18.27 -5.75 -3.72
C LEU A 133 18.27 -4.24 -3.45
N THR A 134 17.37 -3.75 -2.59
CA THR A 134 17.33 -2.35 -2.18
C THR A 134 18.65 -1.93 -1.55
N ASN A 135 19.16 -2.73 -0.60
CA ASN A 135 20.42 -2.43 0.10
C ASN A 135 21.64 -2.47 -0.82
N LEU A 136 21.70 -3.44 -1.74
CA LEU A 136 22.78 -3.55 -2.71
C LEU A 136 22.74 -2.40 -3.71
N TRP A 137 21.57 -2.08 -4.25
CA TRP A 137 21.41 -1.03 -5.25
C TRP A 137 21.63 0.36 -4.67
N SER A 138 21.15 0.63 -3.45
CA SER A 138 21.38 1.91 -2.78
C SER A 138 22.78 2.04 -2.16
N GLY A 139 23.57 0.95 -2.13
CA GLY A 139 24.80 0.90 -1.34
C GLY A 139 24.55 1.20 0.14
N THR A 140 23.37 0.85 0.67
CA THR A 140 22.87 1.17 2.02
C THR A 140 22.79 2.67 2.35
N LYS A 141 22.75 3.52 1.32
CA LYS A 141 22.59 4.97 1.47
C LYS A 141 21.15 5.40 1.21
N THR A 142 20.79 6.56 1.75
CA THR A 142 19.52 7.21 1.41
C THR A 142 19.67 7.90 0.06
N GLN A 143 18.79 7.58 -0.88
CA GLN A 143 18.69 8.25 -2.18
C GLN A 143 17.59 9.32 -2.07
N GLN A 144 17.95 10.58 -2.25
CA GLN A 144 16.96 11.66 -2.34
C GLN A 144 16.49 11.80 -3.78
N VAL A 145 15.19 11.98 -4.01
CA VAL A 145 14.64 12.31 -5.33
C VAL A 145 14.44 13.82 -5.37
N ILE A 146 15.20 14.52 -6.22
CA ILE A 146 15.10 15.99 -6.31
C ILE A 146 14.24 16.31 -7.53
N SER A 147 13.01 16.75 -7.30
CA SER A 147 12.10 17.14 -8.37
C SER A 147 11.04 18.09 -7.86
N PRO A 148 10.91 19.31 -8.41
CA PRO A 148 9.89 20.27 -7.99
C PRO A 148 8.47 19.69 -7.99
N PHE A 149 8.16 18.83 -8.96
CA PHE A 149 6.85 18.19 -9.05
C PHE A 149 6.62 17.15 -7.94
N LEU A 150 7.61 16.30 -7.64
CA LEU A 150 7.47 15.30 -6.59
C LEU A 150 7.52 15.92 -5.19
N ASP A 151 8.31 16.98 -5.01
CA ASP A 151 8.38 17.74 -3.77
C ASP A 151 7.03 18.41 -3.48
N GLU A 152 6.42 19.02 -4.51
CA GLU A 152 5.05 19.56 -4.40
C GLU A 152 4.05 18.43 -4.12
N LEU A 153 4.15 17.28 -4.79
CA LEU A 153 3.25 16.15 -4.55
C LEU A 153 3.38 15.57 -3.12
N ALA A 154 4.59 15.56 -2.56
CA ALA A 154 4.89 14.96 -1.26
C ALA A 154 4.66 15.92 -0.08
N PHE A 155 4.99 17.20 -0.24
CA PHE A 155 4.99 18.19 0.84
C PHE A 155 4.08 19.39 0.58
N GLY A 156 3.62 19.58 -0.65
CA GLY A 156 2.74 20.67 -1.04
C GLY A 156 1.31 20.50 -0.58
N SER A 157 0.50 21.53 -0.82
CA SER A 157 -0.90 21.57 -0.42
C SER A 157 -1.77 22.17 -1.52
N THR A 158 -2.88 21.50 -1.82
CA THR A 158 -3.85 21.93 -2.84
C THR A 158 -5.22 21.98 -2.19
N LEU A 159 -6.00 23.04 -2.45
CA LEU A 159 -7.34 23.23 -1.86
C LEU A 159 -7.38 23.17 -0.32
N GLY A 160 -6.28 23.54 0.35
CA GLY A 160 -6.16 23.49 1.81
C GLY A 160 -5.91 22.10 2.40
N LEU A 161 -5.65 21.09 1.55
CA LEU A 161 -5.29 19.73 1.97
C LEU A 161 -3.88 19.37 1.50
N PRO A 162 -3.08 18.67 2.33
CA PRO A 162 -1.84 18.06 1.89
C PRO A 162 -2.04 17.16 0.66
N ASN A 163 -1.17 17.33 -0.35
CA ASN A 163 -1.27 16.60 -1.62
C ASN A 163 -1.28 15.06 -1.46
N PRO A 164 -0.55 14.44 -0.51
CA PRO A 164 -0.63 12.99 -0.28
C PRO A 164 -2.04 12.50 0.12
N ILE A 165 -2.82 13.31 0.84
CA ILE A 165 -4.21 12.98 1.20
C ILE A 165 -5.09 12.98 -0.06
N ILE A 166 -4.86 13.89 -0.99
CA ILE A 166 -5.58 13.93 -2.27
C ILE A 166 -5.26 12.68 -3.08
N VAL A 167 -3.98 12.30 -3.18
CA VAL A 167 -3.54 11.06 -3.86
C VAL A 167 -4.22 9.84 -3.24
N MET A 168 -4.29 9.78 -1.90
CA MET A 168 -4.99 8.71 -1.18
C MET A 168 -6.48 8.67 -1.54
N ILE A 169 -7.19 9.80 -1.51
CA ILE A 169 -8.63 9.87 -1.84
C ILE A 169 -8.87 9.44 -3.29
N VAL A 170 -8.09 9.97 -4.23
CA VAL A 170 -8.21 9.62 -5.65
C VAL A 170 -7.97 8.13 -5.86
N THR A 171 -6.90 7.59 -5.28
CA THR A 171 -6.58 6.16 -5.39
C THR A 171 -7.66 5.30 -4.74
N PHE A 172 -8.20 5.72 -3.59
CA PHE A 172 -9.33 5.05 -2.94
C PHE A 172 -10.56 5.00 -3.84
N LEU A 173 -10.95 6.11 -4.46
CA LEU A 173 -12.11 6.16 -5.35
C LEU A 173 -11.91 5.27 -6.59
N ILE A 174 -10.71 5.28 -7.18
CA ILE A 174 -10.37 4.41 -8.31
C ILE A 174 -10.47 2.93 -7.89
N MET A 175 -9.82 2.55 -6.79
CA MET A 175 -9.81 1.17 -6.32
C MET A 175 -11.19 0.69 -5.88
N LEU A 176 -11.99 1.55 -5.24
CA LEU A 176 -13.38 1.27 -4.88
C LEU A 176 -14.22 1.03 -6.14
N TYR A 177 -14.04 1.86 -7.17
CA TYR A 177 -14.73 1.67 -8.44
C TYR A 177 -14.34 0.35 -9.10
N VAL A 178 -13.03 0.05 -9.17
CA VAL A 178 -12.51 -1.21 -9.71
C VAL A 178 -13.07 -2.40 -8.94
N GLN A 179 -13.02 -2.37 -7.62
CA GLN A 179 -13.50 -3.45 -6.76
C GLN A 179 -15.00 -3.70 -6.93
N LYS A 180 -15.82 -2.65 -6.97
CA LYS A 180 -17.28 -2.77 -6.91
C LYS A 180 -17.95 -2.90 -8.28
N TYR A 181 -17.41 -2.24 -9.30
CA TYR A 181 -18.13 -2.03 -10.57
C TYR A 181 -17.42 -2.64 -11.79
N THR A 182 -16.27 -3.31 -11.64
CA THR A 182 -15.58 -3.95 -12.77
C THR A 182 -15.62 -5.47 -12.70
N PHE A 183 -15.45 -6.11 -13.86
CA PHE A 183 -15.33 -7.57 -13.96
C PHE A 183 -14.17 -8.11 -13.14
N PHE A 184 -13.02 -7.41 -13.17
CA PHE A 184 -11.84 -7.78 -12.38
C PHE A 184 -12.16 -7.87 -10.88
N GLY A 185 -12.83 -6.87 -10.31
CA GLY A 185 -13.20 -6.89 -8.90
C GLY A 185 -14.08 -8.08 -8.52
N ARG A 186 -15.08 -8.38 -9.36
CA ARG A 186 -15.97 -9.53 -9.16
C ARG A 186 -15.23 -10.87 -9.24
N ASP A 187 -14.32 -11.01 -10.20
CA ASP A 187 -13.55 -12.23 -10.40
C ASP A 187 -12.61 -12.47 -9.21
N VAL A 188 -11.94 -11.43 -8.70
CA VAL A 188 -11.11 -11.51 -7.48
C VAL A 188 -11.91 -12.01 -6.29
N TYR A 189 -13.12 -11.47 -6.07
CA TYR A 189 -14.01 -11.95 -5.00
C TYR A 189 -14.44 -13.41 -5.18
N ALA A 190 -14.75 -13.82 -6.40
CA ALA A 190 -15.15 -15.19 -6.69
C ALA A 190 -14.02 -16.19 -6.41
N VAL A 191 -12.79 -15.84 -6.83
CA VAL A 191 -11.59 -16.66 -6.59
C VAL A 191 -11.31 -16.82 -5.10
N GLY A 192 -11.35 -15.74 -4.32
CA GLY A 192 -11.09 -15.83 -2.87
C GLY A 192 -12.20 -16.52 -2.08
N GLY A 193 -13.44 -16.54 -2.58
CA GLY A 193 -14.52 -17.30 -1.98
C GLY A 193 -14.36 -18.81 -2.20
N ASN A 194 -14.13 -19.23 -3.45
CA ASN A 194 -13.81 -20.60 -3.81
C ASN A 194 -13.18 -20.66 -5.21
N ALA A 195 -11.86 -20.86 -5.27
CA ALA A 195 -11.11 -20.91 -6.52
C ALA A 195 -11.57 -22.05 -7.46
N GLU A 196 -11.98 -23.20 -6.92
CA GLU A 196 -12.45 -24.32 -7.73
C GLU A 196 -13.82 -24.03 -8.37
N ALA A 197 -14.75 -23.46 -7.60
CA ALA A 197 -16.05 -23.05 -8.12
C ALA A 197 -15.92 -21.91 -9.14
N ALA A 198 -15.00 -20.97 -8.92
CA ALA A 198 -14.68 -19.91 -9.87
C ALA A 198 -14.17 -20.49 -11.20
N ARG A 199 -13.25 -21.48 -11.14
CA ARG A 199 -12.72 -22.17 -12.33
C ARG A 199 -13.81 -22.90 -13.10
N LEU A 200 -14.69 -23.63 -12.40
CA LEU A 200 -15.83 -24.33 -13.01
C LEU A 200 -16.85 -23.36 -13.64
N SER A 201 -16.91 -22.11 -13.16
CA SER A 201 -17.75 -21.05 -13.70
C SER A 201 -17.10 -20.28 -14.88
N GLY A 202 -15.94 -20.74 -15.36
CA GLY A 202 -15.25 -20.16 -16.51
C GLY A 202 -14.33 -18.97 -16.19
N ILE A 203 -14.10 -18.66 -14.90
CA ILE A 203 -13.13 -17.65 -14.50
C ILE A 203 -11.73 -18.26 -14.64
N ARG A 204 -10.81 -17.52 -15.28
CA ARG A 204 -9.40 -17.90 -15.37
C ARG A 204 -8.73 -17.61 -14.03
N THR A 205 -8.83 -18.59 -13.13
CA THR A 205 -8.15 -18.63 -11.83
C THR A 205 -6.66 -18.90 -11.98
#